data_AF-A0A1I3ZAI6-F1
#
_entry.id   AF-A0A1I3ZAI6-F1
#
_cell.length_a   1.000
_cell.length_b   1.000
_cell.length_c   1.000
_cell.angle_alpha   90.00
_cell.angle_beta   90.00
_cell.angle_gamma   90.00
#
_symmetry.space_group_name_H-M   'P 1'
#
loop_
_entity.id
_entity.type
_entity.pdbx_description
1 polymer ?
#
loop_
_entity_poly.entity_id
_entity_poly.type
_entity_poly.pdbx_seq_one_letter_code
_entity_poly.pdbx_strand_id
1 'polypeptide(L)'
;MTGAEFSGVRQPEFDTMAGGHTRAAGRIEQLAESLYGELHGAGLDTAPALRLRELAGRVGKQAEDLRRRQALIREMEQQKISFGTSTTAGSFMEMPDGLDAAQSLLDGTLAARLARAAADGDAKALAGLRKYAGRAADPEFAGVFLRTLGAKGVTELPGTLAAQLRDAAKRGESARMNGLSTQGKQTLRLLSTALAAGTDPENRAYAGDGFLRELIEQGRADHAAGGAKYAGYQAQALIWGAHDGKTPFSATFMRTVGGDAVAYEKEQYRRRWAAATEYHHDAQVSLPDLAGALGLGGLLRSGAGTANPDRKTRSSAVGDLLHARWRPTSTRSPTFSSTTGRSARPTPRPCPTRWRWPPATTPGSRR
;
A
#
# COMPACT_ATOMS: atom_id res chain seq x y z
N MET A 1 5.15 -23.74 26.41
CA MET A 1 5.91 -22.67 27.09
C MET A 1 5.34 -21.35 26.62
N THR A 2 5.01 -20.49 27.60
CA THR A 2 4.53 -19.09 27.50
C THR A 2 3.38 -18.83 26.53
N GLY A 3 2.16 -18.91 27.07
CA GLY A 3 0.97 -18.41 26.41
C GLY A 3 1.14 -16.94 26.08
N ALA A 4 0.90 -16.58 24.82
CA ALA A 4 0.77 -15.21 24.40
C ALA A 4 -0.27 -14.55 25.32
N GLU A 5 0.13 -13.48 25.99
CA GLU A 5 -0.77 -12.65 26.79
C GLU A 5 -1.92 -12.21 25.89
N PHE A 6 -3.08 -12.80 26.14
CA PHE A 6 -4.28 -12.58 25.34
C PHE A 6 -4.85 -11.20 25.68
N SER A 7 -4.76 -10.27 24.73
CA SER A 7 -5.34 -8.92 24.78
C SER A 7 -6.67 -8.93 24.02
N GLY A 8 -7.78 -9.15 24.74
CA GLY A 8 -9.12 -9.10 24.15
C GLY A 8 -10.12 -8.53 25.13
N VAL A 9 -11.01 -7.66 24.66
CA VAL A 9 -12.05 -7.04 25.49
C VAL A 9 -13.40 -7.68 25.19
N ARG A 10 -14.17 -7.99 26.25
CA ARG A 10 -15.57 -8.40 26.11
C ARG A 10 -16.39 -7.20 25.65
N GLN A 11 -16.98 -7.30 24.47
CA GLN A 11 -17.70 -6.19 23.84
C GLN A 11 -18.83 -5.60 24.71
N PRO A 12 -19.66 -6.38 25.43
CA PRO A 12 -20.69 -5.80 26.31
C PRO A 12 -20.10 -4.98 27.48
N GLU A 13 -18.95 -5.40 27.99
CA GLU A 13 -18.26 -4.72 29.09
C GLU A 13 -17.59 -3.43 28.61
N PHE A 14 -16.97 -3.47 27.42
CA PHE A 14 -16.42 -2.29 26.75
C PHE A 14 -17.50 -1.25 26.46
N ASP A 15 -18.64 -1.69 25.91
CA ASP A 15 -19.79 -0.83 25.61
C ASP A 15 -20.31 -0.13 26.87
N THR A 16 -20.40 -0.87 27.97
CA THR A 16 -20.83 -0.34 29.27
C THR A 16 -19.85 0.70 29.79
N MET A 17 -18.54 0.41 29.71
CA MET A 17 -17.49 1.33 30.13
C MET A 17 -17.48 2.62 29.28
N ALA A 18 -17.51 2.52 27.95
CA ALA A 18 -17.54 3.67 27.05
C ALA A 18 -18.76 4.57 27.29
N GLY A 19 -19.93 3.96 27.50
CA GLY A 19 -21.16 4.68 27.89
C GLY A 19 -21.05 5.33 29.27
N GLY A 20 -20.44 4.65 30.23
CA GLY A 20 -20.16 5.18 31.57
C GLY A 20 -19.28 6.43 31.56
N HIS A 21 -18.13 6.37 30.86
CA HIS A 21 -17.21 7.50 30.71
C HIS A 21 -17.85 8.69 30.02
N THR A 22 -18.66 8.46 28.98
CA THR A 22 -19.37 9.53 28.28
C THR A 22 -20.37 10.25 29.19
N ARG A 23 -21.13 9.50 29.99
CA ARG A 23 -22.06 10.09 30.97
C ARG A 23 -21.33 10.85 32.09
N ALA A 24 -20.21 10.31 32.56
CA ALA A 24 -19.40 10.96 33.58
C ALA A 24 -18.85 12.31 33.09
N ALA A 25 -18.32 12.36 31.85
CA ALA A 25 -17.87 13.61 31.24
C ALA A 25 -18.97 14.68 31.23
N GLY A 26 -20.16 14.33 30.74
CA GLY A 26 -21.29 15.25 30.69
C GLY A 26 -21.76 15.73 32.06
N ARG A 27 -21.71 14.89 33.10
CA ARG A 27 -22.04 15.29 34.47
C ARG A 27 -21.02 16.26 35.06
N ILE A 28 -19.73 16.08 34.80
CA ILE A 28 -18.67 17.00 35.26
C ILE A 28 -18.83 18.35 34.55
N GLU A 29 -19.18 18.35 33.27
CA GLU A 29 -19.43 19.57 32.51
C GLU A 29 -20.64 20.34 33.07
N GLN A 30 -21.77 19.67 33.30
CA GLN A 30 -22.95 20.27 33.93
C GLN A 30 -22.66 20.83 35.32
N LEU A 31 -21.87 20.11 36.12
CA LEU A 31 -21.44 20.59 37.45
C LEU A 31 -20.57 21.85 37.33
N ALA A 32 -19.65 21.88 36.36
CA ALA A 32 -18.81 23.04 36.12
C ALA A 32 -19.64 24.27 35.70
N GLU A 33 -20.65 24.08 34.86
CA GLU A 33 -21.57 25.15 34.45
C GLU A 33 -22.42 25.67 35.62
N SER A 34 -23.00 24.78 36.43
CA SER A 34 -23.78 25.18 37.62
C SER A 34 -22.92 25.95 38.61
N LEU A 35 -21.72 25.43 38.93
CA LEU A 35 -20.80 26.08 39.87
C LEU A 35 -20.33 27.44 39.35
N TYR A 36 -20.10 27.55 38.03
CA TYR A 36 -19.75 28.84 37.43
C TYR A 36 -20.86 29.87 37.64
N GLY A 37 -22.12 29.50 37.38
CA GLY A 37 -23.28 30.39 37.58
C GLY A 37 -23.44 30.83 39.03
N GLU A 38 -23.29 29.91 39.98
CA GLU A 38 -23.37 30.21 41.42
C GLU A 38 -22.25 31.14 41.89
N LEU A 39 -21.00 30.85 41.54
CA LEU A 39 -19.85 31.67 41.93
C LEU A 39 -19.93 33.06 41.29
N HIS A 40 -20.29 33.14 40.00
CA HIS A 40 -20.43 34.40 39.29
C HIS A 40 -21.56 35.26 39.87
N GLY A 41 -22.72 34.66 40.15
CA GLY A 41 -23.86 35.35 40.77
C GLY A 41 -23.57 35.84 42.19
N ALA A 42 -22.72 35.13 42.93
CA ALA A 42 -22.26 35.52 44.26
C ALA A 42 -21.10 36.53 44.25
N GLY A 43 -20.56 36.91 43.07
CA GLY A 43 -19.40 37.79 42.96
C GLY A 43 -18.09 37.16 43.47
N LEU A 44 -18.03 35.82 43.50
CA LEU A 44 -16.88 35.04 43.96
C LEU A 44 -15.95 34.65 42.80
N ASP A 45 -14.75 34.18 43.16
CA ASP A 45 -13.79 33.66 42.18
C ASP A 45 -14.34 32.42 41.45
N THR A 46 -14.37 32.49 40.11
CA THR A 46 -14.87 31.41 39.23
C THR A 46 -13.79 30.41 38.82
N ALA A 47 -12.54 30.59 39.23
CA ALA A 47 -11.43 29.69 38.91
C ALA A 47 -11.68 28.19 39.23
N PRO A 48 -12.37 27.82 40.33
CA PRO A 48 -12.71 26.41 40.60
C PRO A 48 -13.60 25.79 39.51
N ALA A 49 -14.59 26.53 39.01
CA ALA A 49 -15.48 26.07 37.95
C ALA A 49 -14.73 25.90 36.62
N LEU A 50 -13.80 26.80 36.30
CA LEU A 50 -12.96 26.69 35.11
C LEU A 50 -12.05 25.45 35.14
N ARG A 51 -11.48 25.10 36.30
CA ARG A 51 -10.68 23.87 36.47
C ARG A 51 -11.53 22.60 36.27
N LEU A 52 -12.76 22.59 36.77
CA LEU A 52 -13.70 21.48 36.53
C LEU A 52 -14.07 21.36 35.05
N ARG A 53 -14.26 22.48 34.36
CA ARG A 53 -14.52 22.50 32.91
C ARG A 53 -13.33 21.96 32.10
N GLU A 54 -12.10 22.29 32.49
CA GLU A 54 -10.90 21.72 31.85
C GLU A 54 -10.80 20.20 32.07
N LEU A 55 -11.10 19.73 33.28
CA LEU A 55 -11.19 18.30 33.56
C LEU A 55 -12.27 17.62 32.71
N ALA A 56 -13.47 18.21 32.63
CA ALA A 56 -14.54 17.73 31.76
C ALA A 56 -14.07 17.63 30.29
N GLY A 57 -13.34 18.63 29.79
CA GLY A 57 -12.77 18.60 28.45
C GLY A 57 -11.77 17.45 28.21
N ARG A 58 -10.91 17.14 29.20
CA ARG A 58 -9.98 16.00 29.11
C ARG A 58 -10.73 14.65 29.13
N VAL A 59 -11.67 14.48 30.05
CA VAL A 59 -12.50 13.26 30.14
C VAL A 59 -13.36 13.11 28.88
N GLY A 60 -13.87 14.21 28.34
CA GLY A 60 -14.63 14.25 27.08
C GLY A 60 -13.83 13.71 25.89
N LYS A 61 -12.57 14.15 25.73
CA LYS A 61 -11.67 13.62 24.69
C LYS A 61 -11.43 12.12 24.81
N GLN A 62 -11.24 11.62 26.04
CA GLN A 62 -11.08 10.19 26.30
C GLN A 62 -12.37 9.41 25.99
N ALA A 63 -13.53 9.95 26.37
CA ALA A 63 -14.82 9.35 26.08
C ALA A 63 -15.14 9.33 24.56
N GLU A 64 -14.71 10.36 23.82
CA GLU A 64 -14.80 10.36 22.36
C GLU A 64 -13.90 9.32 21.70
N ASP A 65 -12.67 9.15 22.18
CA ASP A 65 -11.78 8.09 21.69
C ASP A 65 -12.41 6.70 21.91
N LEU A 66 -12.92 6.44 23.12
CA LEU A 66 -13.64 5.20 23.43
C LEU A 66 -14.86 4.99 22.53
N ARG A 67 -15.65 6.05 22.26
CA ARG A 67 -16.79 5.97 21.34
C ARG A 67 -16.38 5.65 19.91
N ARG A 68 -15.28 6.22 19.42
CA ARG A 68 -14.76 5.90 18.08
C ARG A 68 -14.30 4.45 17.99
N ARG A 69 -13.56 3.95 18.99
CA ARG A 69 -13.18 2.53 19.07
C ARG A 69 -14.41 1.62 19.14
N GLN A 70 -15.43 2.01 19.90
CA GLN A 70 -16.68 1.26 20.00
C GLN A 70 -17.39 1.14 18.65
N ALA A 71 -17.52 2.25 17.91
CA ALA A 71 -18.11 2.24 16.58
C ALA A 71 -17.33 1.33 15.62
N LEU A 72 -16.00 1.38 15.69
CA LEU A 72 -15.12 0.56 14.86
C LEU A 72 -15.25 -0.93 15.16
N ILE A 73 -15.31 -1.32 16.44
CA ILE A 73 -15.54 -2.71 16.86
C ILE A 73 -16.87 -3.24 16.30
N ARG A 74 -17.94 -2.46 16.42
CA ARG A 74 -19.26 -2.83 15.89
C ARG A 74 -19.24 -3.00 14.38
N GLU A 75 -18.53 -2.12 13.66
CA GLU A 75 -18.36 -2.26 12.22
C GLU A 75 -17.57 -3.53 11.87
N MET A 76 -16.47 -3.82 12.59
CA MET A 76 -15.69 -5.05 12.36
C MET A 76 -16.50 -6.33 12.62
N GLU A 77 -17.36 -6.32 13.63
CA GLU A 77 -18.31 -7.41 13.92
C GLU A 77 -19.35 -7.56 12.80
N GLN A 78 -19.98 -6.46 12.40
CA GLN A 78 -20.96 -6.43 11.31
C GLN A 78 -20.35 -6.94 10.00
N GLN A 79 -19.10 -6.56 9.72
CA GLN A 79 -18.35 -6.99 8.55
C GLN A 79 -17.69 -8.36 8.72
N LYS A 80 -17.80 -9.03 9.88
CA LYS A 80 -17.19 -10.35 10.15
C LYS A 80 -15.69 -10.38 9.83
N ILE A 81 -14.93 -9.39 10.29
CA ILE A 81 -13.50 -9.22 9.98
C ILE A 81 -12.59 -9.87 11.02
N SER A 82 -12.99 -9.86 12.29
CA SER A 82 -12.31 -10.58 13.37
C SER A 82 -13.25 -11.63 13.96
N PHE A 83 -12.76 -12.87 14.04
CA PHE A 83 -13.40 -13.90 14.84
C PHE A 83 -12.79 -13.82 16.22
N GLY A 84 -13.59 -13.41 17.19
CA GLY A 84 -13.18 -13.63 18.56
C GLY A 84 -13.05 -15.11 18.86
N THR A 85 -12.06 -15.50 19.65
CA THR A 85 -12.02 -16.83 20.23
C THR A 85 -13.22 -16.93 21.18
N SER A 86 -14.21 -17.75 20.80
CA SER A 86 -15.30 -18.11 21.70
C SER A 86 -14.74 -19.12 22.70
N THR A 87 -14.57 -18.68 23.95
CA THR A 87 -14.23 -19.56 25.07
C THR A 87 -15.45 -19.71 25.98
N THR A 88 -15.39 -20.65 26.92
CA THR A 88 -16.40 -20.76 28.00
C THR A 88 -16.51 -19.50 28.86
N ALA A 89 -15.50 -18.62 28.81
CA ALA A 89 -15.49 -17.32 29.48
C ALA A 89 -16.05 -16.17 28.61
N GLY A 90 -16.54 -16.43 27.39
CA GLY A 90 -17.14 -15.42 26.50
C GLY A 90 -16.46 -15.32 25.13
N SER A 91 -17.01 -14.45 24.28
CA SER A 91 -16.43 -14.08 22.98
C SER A 91 -15.46 -12.91 23.17
N PHE A 92 -14.21 -13.12 22.79
CA PHE A 92 -13.18 -12.11 22.94
C PHE A 92 -12.65 -11.66 21.60
N MET A 93 -12.77 -10.37 21.27
CA MET A 93 -12.26 -9.84 20.02
C MET A 93 -10.79 -9.44 20.16
N GLU A 94 -9.94 -9.93 19.26
CA GLU A 94 -8.55 -9.48 19.15
C GLU A 94 -8.55 -8.03 18.68
N MET A 95 -8.03 -7.14 19.52
CA MET A 95 -8.06 -5.69 19.33
C MET A 95 -6.67 -5.21 18.95
N PRO A 96 -6.49 -4.56 17.78
CA PRO A 96 -5.26 -3.83 17.50
C PRO A 96 -5.06 -2.74 18.56
N ASP A 97 -3.82 -2.56 19.03
CA ASP A 97 -3.48 -1.68 20.15
C ASP A 97 -3.85 -0.20 19.91
N GLY A 98 -3.96 0.22 18.63
CA GLY A 98 -4.28 1.57 18.20
C GLY A 98 -5.52 1.66 17.29
N LEU A 99 -6.24 2.79 17.38
CA LEU A 99 -7.41 3.08 16.56
C LEU A 99 -7.07 3.09 15.05
N ASP A 100 -5.92 3.64 14.69
CA ASP A 100 -5.46 3.67 13.29
C ASP A 100 -5.21 2.25 12.75
N ALA A 101 -4.62 1.36 13.55
CA ALA A 101 -4.39 -0.03 13.18
C ALA A 101 -5.69 -0.83 13.01
N ALA A 102 -6.66 -0.60 13.90
CA ALA A 102 -7.99 -1.19 13.75
C ALA A 102 -8.73 -0.65 12.52
N GLN A 103 -8.58 0.65 12.21
CA GLN A 103 -9.16 1.22 11.00
C GLN A 103 -8.48 0.66 9.74
N SER A 104 -7.15 0.50 9.75
CA SER A 104 -6.38 -0.12 8.68
C SER A 104 -6.75 -1.58 8.45
N LEU A 105 -7.05 -2.33 9.53
CA LEU A 105 -7.56 -3.69 9.45
C LEU A 105 -8.94 -3.74 8.76
N LEU A 106 -9.89 -2.92 9.23
CA LEU A 106 -11.21 -2.80 8.62
C LEU A 106 -11.12 -2.41 7.14
N ASP A 107 -10.43 -1.31 6.84
CA ASP A 107 -10.33 -0.75 5.50
C ASP A 107 -9.60 -1.72 4.55
N GLY A 108 -8.50 -2.33 5.00
CA GLY A 108 -7.72 -3.29 4.22
C GLY A 108 -8.54 -4.53 3.85
N THR A 109 -9.31 -5.08 4.80
CA THR A 109 -10.17 -6.24 4.54
C THR A 109 -11.33 -5.89 3.60
N LEU A 110 -11.99 -4.73 3.80
CA LEU A 110 -13.07 -4.30 2.91
C LEU A 110 -12.56 -4.03 1.49
N ALA A 111 -11.43 -3.35 1.35
CA ALA A 111 -10.79 -3.12 0.06
C ALA A 111 -10.43 -4.45 -0.63
N ALA A 112 -9.91 -5.44 0.10
CA ALA A 112 -9.57 -6.74 -0.47
C ALA A 112 -10.81 -7.51 -0.96
N ARG A 113 -11.92 -7.45 -0.22
CA ARG A 113 -13.20 -8.05 -0.64
C ARG A 113 -13.76 -7.37 -1.89
N LEU A 114 -13.70 -6.05 -1.96
CA LEU A 114 -14.07 -5.29 -3.16
C LEU A 114 -13.16 -5.64 -4.35
N ALA A 115 -11.86 -5.81 -4.12
CA ALA A 115 -10.91 -6.23 -5.15
C ALA A 115 -11.22 -7.64 -5.67
N ARG A 116 -11.57 -8.58 -4.78
CA ARG A 116 -11.99 -9.93 -5.19
C ARG A 116 -13.28 -9.90 -5.99
N ALA A 117 -14.31 -9.20 -5.50
CA ALA A 117 -15.57 -9.05 -6.24
C ALA A 117 -15.38 -8.33 -7.58
N ALA A 118 -14.49 -7.35 -7.66
CA ALA A 118 -14.12 -6.69 -8.91
C ALA A 118 -13.38 -7.64 -9.86
N ALA A 119 -12.54 -8.55 -9.35
CA ALA A 119 -11.90 -9.60 -10.14
C ALA A 119 -12.94 -10.61 -10.67
N ASP A 120 -14.04 -10.84 -9.95
CA ASP A 120 -15.18 -11.62 -10.42
C ASP A 120 -16.12 -10.86 -11.39
N GLY A 121 -15.81 -9.59 -11.67
CA GLY A 121 -16.51 -8.77 -12.67
C GLY A 121 -17.52 -7.76 -12.11
N ASP A 122 -17.62 -7.57 -10.79
CA ASP A 122 -18.51 -6.59 -10.18
C ASP A 122 -18.01 -5.14 -10.41
N ALA A 123 -18.71 -4.42 -11.31
CA ALA A 123 -18.41 -3.03 -11.62
C ALA A 123 -18.66 -2.06 -10.44
N LYS A 124 -19.61 -2.38 -9.54
CA LYS A 124 -19.85 -1.58 -8.33
C LYS A 124 -18.71 -1.76 -7.34
N ALA A 125 -18.20 -2.98 -7.20
CA ALA A 125 -17.04 -3.25 -6.36
C ALA A 125 -15.79 -2.50 -6.84
N LEU A 126 -15.55 -2.48 -8.16
CA LEU A 126 -14.48 -1.70 -8.77
C LEU A 126 -14.62 -0.19 -8.49
N ALA A 127 -15.83 0.36 -8.59
CA ALA A 127 -16.08 1.75 -8.24
C ALA A 127 -15.82 2.02 -6.74
N GLY A 128 -16.18 1.08 -5.87
CA GLY A 128 -15.96 1.15 -4.43
C GLY A 128 -14.48 1.19 -4.02
N LEU A 129 -13.59 0.52 -4.75
CA LEU A 129 -12.14 0.54 -4.49
C LEU A 129 -11.54 1.95 -4.52
N ARG A 130 -12.14 2.89 -5.25
CA ARG A 130 -11.67 4.27 -5.34
C ARG A 130 -11.57 4.96 -3.97
N LYS A 131 -12.44 4.60 -3.03
CA LYS A 131 -12.41 5.13 -1.66
C LYS A 131 -11.07 4.89 -0.97
N TYR A 132 -10.36 3.82 -1.36
CA TYR A 132 -9.13 3.38 -0.71
C TYR A 132 -7.85 3.78 -1.47
N ALA A 133 -7.95 4.52 -2.58
CA ALA A 133 -6.80 4.92 -3.40
C ALA A 133 -5.71 5.65 -2.58
N GLY A 134 -6.11 6.49 -1.62
CA GLY A 134 -5.19 7.22 -0.73
C GLY A 134 -4.62 6.40 0.42
N ARG A 135 -5.13 5.19 0.69
CA ARG A 135 -4.68 4.32 1.78
C ARG A 135 -3.53 3.39 1.38
N ALA A 136 -3.25 3.23 0.09
CA ALA A 136 -2.27 2.24 -0.38
C ALA A 136 -0.84 2.46 0.15
N ALA A 137 -0.49 3.67 0.56
CA ALA A 137 0.82 4.01 1.15
C ALA A 137 0.91 3.73 2.66
N ASP A 138 -0.21 3.47 3.32
CA ASP A 138 -0.26 3.09 4.73
C ASP A 138 0.16 1.61 4.86
N PRO A 139 1.27 1.30 5.58
CA PRO A 139 1.79 -0.05 5.68
C PRO A 139 0.81 -1.06 6.32
N GLU A 140 0.01 -0.63 7.29
CA GLU A 140 -0.93 -1.53 7.98
C GLU A 140 -2.08 -1.89 7.05
N PHE A 141 -2.63 -0.89 6.36
CA PHE A 141 -3.62 -1.11 5.32
C PHE A 141 -3.08 -2.01 4.20
N ALA A 142 -1.91 -1.69 3.65
CA ALA A 142 -1.31 -2.43 2.54
C ALA A 142 -1.04 -3.89 2.91
N GLY A 143 -0.52 -4.14 4.11
CA GLY A 143 -0.27 -5.48 4.63
C GLY A 143 -1.56 -6.30 4.77
N VAL A 144 -2.61 -5.73 5.39
CA VAL A 144 -3.91 -6.42 5.54
C VAL A 144 -4.57 -6.65 4.19
N PHE A 145 -4.57 -5.63 3.32
CA PHE A 145 -5.15 -5.70 1.99
C PHE A 145 -4.52 -6.83 1.18
N LEU A 146 -3.19 -6.94 1.12
CA LEU A 146 -2.50 -7.99 0.38
C LEU A 146 -2.68 -9.37 0.98
N ARG A 147 -2.58 -9.52 2.31
CA ARG A 147 -2.82 -10.82 2.98
C ARG A 147 -4.22 -11.34 2.73
N THR A 148 -5.21 -10.45 2.72
CA THR A 148 -6.62 -10.82 2.49
C THR A 148 -6.88 -11.10 1.01
N LEU A 149 -6.32 -10.30 0.10
CA LEU A 149 -6.51 -10.45 -1.34
C LEU A 149 -5.81 -11.71 -1.86
N GLY A 150 -4.58 -11.96 -1.38
CA GLY A 150 -3.69 -13.05 -1.80
C GLY A 150 -3.04 -12.80 -3.18
N ALA A 151 -1.97 -13.53 -3.48
CA ALA A 151 -1.24 -13.39 -4.75
C ALA A 151 -2.12 -13.69 -5.98
N LYS A 152 -3.07 -14.62 -5.84
CA LYS A 152 -4.05 -14.95 -6.86
C LYS A 152 -4.95 -13.75 -7.20
N GLY A 153 -5.57 -13.14 -6.19
CA GLY A 153 -6.43 -11.96 -6.39
C GLY A 153 -5.67 -10.76 -6.96
N VAL A 154 -4.41 -10.57 -6.54
CA VAL A 154 -3.51 -9.56 -7.13
C VAL A 154 -3.30 -9.82 -8.63
N THR A 155 -3.19 -11.09 -9.05
CA THR A 155 -2.90 -11.48 -10.45
C THR A 155 -4.16 -11.50 -11.33
N GLU A 156 -5.33 -11.88 -10.80
CA GLU A 156 -6.57 -11.99 -11.57
C GLU A 156 -7.24 -10.64 -11.84
N LEU A 157 -7.16 -9.67 -10.90
CA LEU A 157 -7.85 -8.39 -11.04
C LEU A 157 -7.46 -7.59 -12.30
N PRO A 158 -6.17 -7.45 -12.67
CA PRO A 158 -5.79 -6.84 -13.95
C PRO A 158 -6.37 -7.59 -15.17
N GLY A 159 -6.47 -8.92 -15.07
CA GLY A 159 -7.11 -9.81 -16.03
C GLY A 159 -8.53 -9.39 -16.38
N THR A 160 -9.36 -9.30 -15.35
CA THR A 160 -10.78 -8.93 -15.47
C THR A 160 -10.95 -7.49 -15.95
N LEU A 161 -10.15 -6.55 -15.48
CA LEU A 161 -10.16 -5.17 -15.97
C LEU A 161 -9.87 -5.09 -17.47
N ALA A 162 -8.87 -5.84 -17.93
CA ALA A 162 -8.52 -5.88 -19.35
C ALA A 162 -9.62 -6.54 -20.19
N ALA A 163 -10.23 -7.62 -19.68
CA ALA A 163 -11.37 -8.26 -20.33
C ALA A 163 -12.58 -7.33 -20.48
N GLN A 164 -12.95 -6.60 -19.43
CA GLN A 164 -14.06 -5.64 -19.46
C GLN A 164 -13.80 -4.48 -20.42
N LEU A 165 -12.56 -3.97 -20.46
CA LEU A 165 -12.18 -2.93 -21.43
C LEU A 165 -12.22 -3.43 -22.87
N ARG A 166 -11.77 -4.66 -23.11
CA ARG A 166 -11.84 -5.28 -24.44
C ARG A 166 -13.28 -5.47 -24.90
N ASP A 167 -14.17 -5.90 -24.01
CA ASP A 167 -15.59 -6.05 -24.30
C ASP A 167 -16.24 -4.69 -24.63
N ALA A 168 -15.98 -3.65 -23.82
CA ALA A 168 -16.47 -2.30 -24.09
C ALA A 168 -15.94 -1.74 -25.43
N ALA A 169 -14.67 -1.99 -25.76
CA ALA A 169 -14.07 -1.60 -27.02
C ALA A 169 -14.71 -2.32 -28.22
N LYS A 170 -14.95 -3.63 -28.11
CA LYS A 170 -15.63 -4.43 -29.16
C LYS A 170 -17.06 -3.96 -29.42
N ARG A 171 -17.76 -3.48 -28.38
CA ARG A 171 -19.14 -2.97 -28.47
C ARG A 171 -19.23 -1.51 -28.88
N GLY A 172 -18.11 -0.80 -29.01
CA GLY A 172 -18.10 0.64 -29.33
C GLY A 172 -18.61 1.53 -28.18
N GLU A 173 -18.61 1.04 -26.94
CA GLU A 173 -19.16 1.75 -25.78
C GLU A 173 -18.14 2.77 -25.20
N SER A 174 -17.86 3.85 -25.94
CA SER A 174 -16.77 4.78 -25.61
C SER A 174 -16.85 5.40 -24.20
N ALA A 175 -18.05 5.77 -23.73
CA ALA A 175 -18.23 6.33 -22.38
C ALA A 175 -17.88 5.31 -21.28
N ARG A 176 -18.33 4.06 -21.44
CA ARG A 176 -18.01 2.97 -20.52
C ARG A 176 -16.53 2.62 -20.56
N MET A 177 -15.94 2.56 -21.75
CA MET A 177 -14.50 2.32 -21.93
C MET A 177 -13.66 3.38 -21.21
N ASN A 178 -14.00 4.67 -21.35
CA ASN A 178 -13.29 5.75 -20.66
C ASN A 178 -13.45 5.65 -19.12
N GLY A 179 -14.65 5.33 -18.65
CA GLY A 179 -14.90 5.08 -17.22
C GLY A 179 -14.06 3.93 -16.67
N LEU A 180 -14.06 2.78 -17.35
CA LEU A 180 -13.28 1.59 -16.99
C LEU A 180 -11.77 1.84 -17.07
N SER A 181 -11.30 2.60 -18.06
CA SER A 181 -9.88 2.96 -18.20
C SER A 181 -9.41 3.77 -16.99
N THR A 182 -10.16 4.82 -16.62
CA THR A 182 -9.83 5.65 -15.46
C THR A 182 -9.89 4.85 -14.15
N GLN A 183 -10.92 4.02 -13.96
CA GLN A 183 -11.03 3.12 -12.80
C GLN A 183 -9.88 2.13 -12.74
N GLY A 184 -9.60 1.45 -13.86
CA GLY A 184 -8.54 0.46 -13.97
C GLY A 184 -7.18 1.04 -13.62
N LYS A 185 -6.84 2.23 -14.13
CA LYS A 185 -5.58 2.91 -13.79
C LYS A 185 -5.46 3.25 -12.31
N GLN A 186 -6.54 3.70 -11.67
CA GLN A 186 -6.56 3.98 -10.24
C GLN A 186 -6.38 2.70 -9.42
N THR A 187 -7.07 1.62 -9.80
CA THR A 187 -6.95 0.31 -9.13
C THR A 187 -5.56 -0.29 -9.30
N LEU A 188 -4.98 -0.22 -10.51
CA LEU A 188 -3.62 -0.71 -10.76
C LEU A 188 -2.58 0.09 -9.98
N ARG A 189 -2.77 1.40 -9.81
CA ARG A 189 -1.93 2.23 -8.93
C ARG A 189 -2.03 1.80 -7.46
N LEU A 190 -3.24 1.61 -6.95
CA LEU A 190 -3.46 1.10 -5.59
C LEU A 190 -2.75 -0.25 -5.38
N LEU A 191 -2.93 -1.19 -6.33
CA LEU A 191 -2.25 -2.48 -6.29
C LEU A 191 -0.72 -2.32 -6.35
N SER A 192 -0.21 -1.44 -7.22
CA SER A 192 1.23 -1.21 -7.39
C SER A 192 1.87 -0.67 -6.11
N THR A 193 1.26 0.34 -5.49
CA THR A 193 1.75 0.92 -4.23
C THR A 193 1.67 -0.09 -3.08
N ALA A 194 0.55 -0.80 -2.94
CA ALA A 194 0.41 -1.81 -1.90
C ALA A 194 1.42 -2.95 -2.10
N LEU A 195 1.56 -3.47 -3.34
CA LEU A 195 2.49 -4.54 -3.68
C LEU A 195 3.94 -4.14 -3.43
N ALA A 196 4.33 -2.91 -3.77
CA ALA A 196 5.64 -2.38 -3.47
C ALA A 196 5.95 -2.40 -1.97
N ALA A 197 5.01 -1.94 -1.13
CA ALA A 197 5.15 -1.99 0.33
C ALA A 197 5.17 -3.43 0.86
N GLY A 198 4.26 -4.29 0.38
CA GLY A 198 4.12 -5.66 0.89
C GLY A 198 5.19 -6.65 0.43
N THR A 199 6.07 -6.24 -0.48
CA THR A 199 7.18 -7.07 -1.00
C THR A 199 8.56 -6.52 -0.64
N ASP A 200 8.61 -5.48 0.19
CA ASP A 200 9.84 -4.93 0.74
C ASP A 200 10.07 -5.49 2.16
N PRO A 201 11.12 -6.30 2.39
CA PRO A 201 11.43 -6.85 3.72
C PRO A 201 11.67 -5.80 4.80
N GLU A 202 12.06 -4.58 4.41
CA GLU A 202 12.29 -3.46 5.34
C GLU A 202 10.98 -2.72 5.69
N ASN A 203 9.87 -3.04 5.03
CA ASN A 203 8.59 -2.40 5.24
C ASN A 203 7.71 -3.20 6.22
N ARG A 204 7.01 -2.52 7.12
CA ARG A 204 6.07 -3.16 8.07
C ARG A 204 4.92 -3.89 7.39
N ALA A 205 4.61 -3.55 6.14
CA ALA A 205 3.61 -4.22 5.32
C ALA A 205 4.06 -5.58 4.79
N TYR A 206 5.34 -5.98 4.98
CA TYR A 206 5.91 -7.15 4.34
C TYR A 206 5.07 -8.40 4.57
N ALA A 207 4.59 -8.99 3.48
CA ALA A 207 3.73 -10.17 3.50
C ALA A 207 4.51 -11.49 3.67
N GLY A 208 5.84 -11.42 3.72
CA GLY A 208 6.73 -12.57 3.90
C GLY A 208 7.15 -13.23 2.59
N ASP A 209 8.19 -14.08 2.68
CA ASP A 209 8.74 -14.81 1.54
C ASP A 209 7.74 -15.81 0.94
N GLY A 210 6.76 -16.27 1.72
CA GLY A 210 5.64 -17.08 1.24
C GLY A 210 4.86 -16.38 0.15
N PHE A 211 4.52 -15.11 0.37
CA PHE A 211 3.78 -14.30 -0.60
C PHE A 211 4.58 -14.08 -1.90
N LEU A 212 5.90 -13.87 -1.82
CA LEU A 212 6.75 -13.77 -3.02
C LEU A 212 6.75 -15.06 -3.85
N ARG A 213 6.76 -16.22 -3.20
CA ARG A 213 6.66 -17.53 -3.88
C ARG A 213 5.30 -17.73 -4.53
N GLU A 214 4.23 -17.37 -3.84
CA GLU A 214 2.87 -17.42 -4.40
C GLU A 214 2.73 -16.48 -5.60
N LEU A 215 3.35 -15.28 -5.59
CA LEU A 215 3.38 -14.40 -6.75
C LEU A 215 4.09 -15.04 -7.95
N ILE A 216 5.16 -15.79 -7.73
CA ILE A 216 5.85 -16.54 -8.80
C ILE A 216 4.93 -17.64 -9.34
N GLU A 217 4.32 -18.43 -8.46
CA GLU A 217 3.39 -19.50 -8.86
C GLU A 217 2.24 -18.93 -9.70
N GLN A 218 1.60 -17.87 -9.22
CA GLN A 218 0.52 -17.21 -9.94
C GLN A 218 1.01 -16.52 -11.22
N GLY A 219 2.24 -16.02 -11.26
CA GLY A 219 2.87 -15.43 -12.43
C GLY A 219 3.10 -16.44 -13.55
N ARG A 220 3.49 -17.67 -13.21
CA ARG A 220 3.70 -18.77 -14.15
C ARG A 220 2.41 -19.49 -14.57
N ALA A 221 1.37 -19.41 -13.75
CA ALA A 221 0.09 -20.06 -14.03
C ALA A 221 -0.64 -19.46 -15.24
N ASP A 222 -1.45 -20.30 -15.89
CA ASP A 222 -2.40 -19.87 -16.92
C ASP A 222 -3.69 -19.38 -16.26
N HIS A 223 -4.11 -18.17 -16.66
CA HIS A 223 -5.33 -17.55 -16.18
C HIS A 223 -6.29 -17.30 -17.35
N ALA A 224 -7.56 -17.08 -17.04
CA ALA A 224 -8.56 -16.76 -18.03
C ALA A 224 -9.54 -15.69 -17.53
N ALA A 225 -9.79 -14.68 -18.37
CA ALA A 225 -10.80 -13.66 -18.12
C ALA A 225 -11.47 -13.24 -19.43
N GLY A 226 -12.80 -13.10 -19.43
CA GLY A 226 -13.57 -12.68 -20.61
C GLY A 226 -13.29 -13.47 -21.89
N GLY A 227 -13.06 -14.79 -21.76
CA GLY A 227 -12.78 -15.68 -22.89
C GLY A 227 -11.36 -15.57 -23.46
N ALA A 228 -10.44 -14.82 -22.83
CA ALA A 228 -9.03 -14.78 -23.19
C ALA A 228 -8.18 -15.50 -22.13
N LYS A 229 -7.26 -16.35 -22.59
CA LYS A 229 -6.21 -16.92 -21.74
C LYS A 229 -4.99 -16.00 -21.72
N TYR A 230 -4.32 -15.91 -20.59
CA TYR A 230 -3.08 -15.15 -20.42
C TYR A 230 -2.19 -15.79 -19.35
N ALA A 231 -0.87 -15.58 -19.47
CA ALA A 231 0.06 -15.94 -18.41
C ALA A 231 0.01 -14.90 -17.28
N GLY A 232 0.07 -15.34 -16.02
CA GLY A 232 -0.04 -14.43 -14.87
C GLY A 232 0.95 -13.27 -14.89
N TYR A 233 2.17 -13.50 -15.38
CA TYR A 233 3.17 -12.44 -15.54
C TYR A 233 2.75 -11.31 -16.47
N GLN A 234 1.88 -11.58 -17.45
CA GLN A 234 1.31 -10.53 -18.31
C GLN A 234 0.37 -9.61 -17.53
N ALA A 235 -0.39 -10.16 -16.59
CA ALA A 235 -1.27 -9.39 -15.72
C ALA A 235 -0.50 -8.65 -14.62
N GLN A 236 0.49 -9.30 -14.00
CA GLN A 236 1.35 -8.67 -12.99
C GLN A 236 2.16 -7.51 -13.57
N ALA A 237 2.59 -7.60 -14.83
CA ALA A 237 3.28 -6.50 -15.52
C ALA A 237 2.46 -5.20 -15.57
N LEU A 238 1.13 -5.29 -15.69
CA LEU A 238 0.27 -4.10 -15.64
C LEU A 238 0.34 -3.40 -14.28
N ILE A 239 0.54 -4.15 -13.19
CA ILE A 239 0.70 -3.61 -11.84
C ILE A 239 2.07 -2.94 -11.71
N TRP A 240 3.12 -3.59 -12.23
CA TRP A 240 4.48 -3.05 -12.17
C TRP A 240 4.60 -1.74 -12.96
N GLY A 241 3.97 -1.69 -14.14
CA GLY A 241 3.94 -0.50 -14.99
C GLY A 241 3.01 0.62 -14.52
N ALA A 242 2.13 0.39 -13.53
CA ALA A 242 1.14 1.38 -13.10
C ALA A 242 1.66 2.45 -12.13
N HIS A 243 2.89 2.32 -11.66
CA HIS A 243 3.51 3.26 -10.74
C HIS A 243 3.76 4.66 -11.35
N ASP A 244 3.87 5.69 -10.50
CA ASP A 244 4.05 7.08 -10.93
C ASP A 244 5.54 7.47 -11.12
N GLY A 245 6.34 6.60 -11.74
CA GLY A 245 7.66 6.95 -12.29
C GLY A 245 8.84 6.98 -11.30
N LYS A 246 8.71 6.44 -10.08
CA LYS A 246 9.82 6.12 -9.18
C LYS A 246 9.89 4.61 -8.97
N THR A 247 11.10 4.03 -8.94
CA THR A 247 11.31 2.60 -8.70
C THR A 247 10.69 2.15 -7.37
N PRO A 248 9.53 1.46 -7.37
CA PRO A 248 8.76 1.29 -6.15
C PRO A 248 9.10 -0.04 -5.47
N PHE A 249 9.65 -1.01 -6.22
CA PHE A 249 9.90 -2.36 -5.73
C PHE A 249 11.31 -2.50 -5.15
N SER A 250 11.39 -3.27 -4.07
CA SER A 250 12.63 -3.57 -3.36
C SER A 250 13.61 -4.38 -4.22
N ALA A 251 14.90 -4.36 -3.85
CA ALA A 251 15.90 -5.20 -4.49
C ALA A 251 15.57 -6.70 -4.37
N THR A 252 14.94 -7.09 -3.26
CA THR A 252 14.47 -8.46 -3.01
C THR A 252 13.38 -8.85 -3.99
N PHE A 253 12.36 -8.01 -4.16
CA PHE A 253 11.30 -8.26 -5.16
C PHE A 253 11.89 -8.42 -6.56
N MET A 254 12.78 -7.51 -6.95
CA MET A 254 13.39 -7.52 -8.29
C MET A 254 14.25 -8.76 -8.53
N ARG A 255 14.94 -9.26 -7.50
CA ARG A 255 15.75 -10.48 -7.60
C ARG A 255 14.88 -11.73 -7.65
N THR A 256 13.82 -11.77 -6.86
CA THR A 256 12.97 -12.96 -6.68
C THR A 256 11.89 -13.04 -7.75
N VAL A 257 10.88 -12.18 -7.69
CA VAL A 257 9.75 -12.19 -8.64
C VAL A 257 10.20 -11.69 -10.01
N GLY A 258 10.99 -10.61 -10.03
CA GLY A 258 11.51 -10.06 -11.30
C GLY A 258 12.52 -10.98 -11.99
N GLY A 259 13.38 -11.64 -11.22
CA GLY A 259 14.32 -12.65 -11.74
C GLY A 259 13.58 -13.83 -12.37
N ASP A 260 12.53 -14.33 -11.72
CA ASP A 260 11.72 -15.42 -12.25
C ASP A 260 10.94 -15.02 -13.51
N ALA A 261 10.32 -13.82 -13.53
CA ALA A 261 9.61 -13.31 -14.70
C ALA A 261 10.52 -13.23 -15.94
N VAL A 262 11.78 -12.79 -15.77
CA VAL A 262 12.78 -12.79 -16.84
C VAL A 262 13.14 -14.21 -17.28
N ALA A 263 13.29 -15.15 -16.34
CA ALA A 263 13.56 -16.54 -16.66
C ALA A 263 12.40 -17.20 -17.43
N TYR A 264 11.17 -16.92 -17.02
CA TYR A 264 9.95 -17.37 -17.68
C TYR A 264 9.84 -16.82 -19.11
N GLU A 265 10.11 -15.52 -19.32
CA GLU A 265 10.13 -14.94 -20.68
C GLU A 265 11.14 -15.67 -21.58
N LYS A 266 12.35 -15.93 -21.08
CA LYS A 266 13.38 -16.69 -21.81
C LYS A 266 12.94 -18.13 -22.12
N GLU A 267 12.24 -18.78 -21.21
CA GLU A 267 11.70 -20.13 -21.38
C GLU A 267 10.64 -20.17 -22.48
N GLN A 268 9.66 -19.27 -22.44
CA GLN A 268 8.58 -19.19 -23.42
C GLN A 268 9.07 -18.89 -24.83
N TYR A 269 10.09 -18.03 -24.94
CA TYR A 269 10.66 -17.65 -26.24
C TYR A 269 11.94 -18.40 -26.60
N ARG A 270 12.28 -19.51 -25.91
CA ARG A 270 13.54 -20.25 -26.08
C ARG A 270 13.89 -20.55 -27.54
N ARG A 271 12.92 -21.02 -28.33
CA ARG A 271 13.11 -21.31 -29.78
C ARG A 271 13.30 -20.05 -30.63
N ARG A 272 12.62 -18.95 -30.28
CA ARG A 272 12.73 -17.67 -30.99
C ARG A 272 13.99 -16.91 -30.60
N TRP A 273 14.43 -17.03 -29.35
CA TRP A 273 15.70 -16.51 -28.88
C TRP A 273 16.88 -17.25 -29.50
N ALA A 274 16.81 -18.59 -29.60
CA ALA A 274 17.81 -19.37 -30.32
C ALA A 274 17.97 -18.92 -31.79
N ALA A 275 16.85 -18.63 -32.48
CA ALA A 275 16.86 -18.11 -33.85
C ALA A 275 17.32 -16.63 -33.95
N ALA A 276 17.06 -15.79 -32.94
CA ALA A 276 17.50 -14.39 -32.92
C ALA A 276 19.03 -14.25 -32.80
N THR A 277 19.70 -15.21 -32.14
CA THR A 277 21.17 -15.28 -32.09
C THR A 277 21.83 -15.51 -33.44
N GLU A 278 21.12 -16.04 -34.45
CA GLU A 278 21.69 -16.32 -35.77
C GLU A 278 21.53 -15.19 -36.80
N TYR A 279 20.51 -14.31 -36.67
CA TYR A 279 20.18 -13.38 -37.76
C TYR A 279 20.04 -11.89 -37.39
N HIS A 280 19.66 -11.50 -36.16
CA HIS A 280 19.60 -10.08 -35.77
C HIS A 280 19.57 -9.91 -34.24
N HIS A 281 20.61 -9.31 -33.66
CA HIS A 281 20.72 -9.03 -32.22
C HIS A 281 19.67 -8.05 -31.65
N ASP A 282 18.89 -7.37 -32.50
CA ASP A 282 17.92 -6.33 -32.08
C ASP A 282 16.47 -6.82 -31.94
N ALA A 283 16.19 -8.09 -32.24
CA ALA A 283 14.84 -8.64 -32.07
C ALA A 283 14.65 -9.24 -30.66
N GLN A 284 14.76 -8.42 -29.62
CA GLN A 284 14.34 -8.83 -28.27
C GLN A 284 12.83 -9.10 -28.31
N VAL A 285 12.45 -10.38 -28.43
CA VAL A 285 11.06 -10.82 -28.37
C VAL A 285 10.67 -10.82 -26.90
N SER A 286 9.92 -9.79 -26.51
CA SER A 286 9.42 -9.67 -25.15
C SER A 286 8.03 -10.23 -24.99
N LEU A 287 7.75 -10.74 -23.78
CA LEU A 287 6.40 -11.13 -23.39
C LEU A 287 5.58 -9.84 -23.27
N PRO A 288 4.55 -9.63 -24.12
CA PRO A 288 3.74 -8.44 -23.98
C PRO A 288 3.01 -8.44 -22.64
N ASP A 289 2.91 -7.27 -22.02
CA ASP A 289 1.96 -7.05 -20.92
C ASP A 289 0.53 -7.37 -21.40
N LEU A 290 -0.39 -7.60 -20.46
CA LEU A 290 -1.73 -8.03 -20.82
C LEU A 290 -2.47 -6.99 -21.71
N ALA A 291 -2.21 -5.70 -21.52
CA ALA A 291 -2.76 -4.64 -22.36
C ALA A 291 -2.24 -4.75 -23.81
N GLY A 292 -0.95 -5.02 -24.00
CA GLY A 292 -0.35 -5.27 -25.31
C GLY A 292 -0.85 -6.56 -25.95
N ALA A 293 -0.96 -7.64 -25.18
CA ALA A 293 -1.47 -8.94 -25.64
C ALA A 293 -2.93 -8.84 -26.14
N LEU A 294 -3.72 -7.96 -25.53
CA LEU A 294 -5.13 -7.74 -25.88
C LEU A 294 -5.38 -6.56 -26.81
N GLY A 295 -4.34 -5.82 -27.23
CA GLY A 295 -4.47 -4.66 -28.11
C GLY A 295 -5.15 -3.45 -27.46
N LEU A 296 -5.11 -3.33 -26.13
CA LEU A 296 -5.75 -2.25 -25.36
C LEU A 296 -4.91 -0.96 -25.29
N GLY A 297 -3.67 -0.99 -25.80
CA GLY A 297 -2.79 0.19 -25.87
C GLY A 297 -2.67 0.93 -24.53
N GLY A 298 -2.81 2.25 -24.55
CA GLY A 298 -2.69 3.12 -23.37
C GLY A 298 -3.90 3.10 -22.41
N LEU A 299 -4.93 2.28 -22.64
CA LEU A 299 -6.16 2.29 -21.84
C LEU A 299 -5.95 1.81 -20.40
N LEU A 300 -4.97 0.95 -20.13
CA LEU A 300 -4.63 0.49 -18.77
C LEU A 300 -3.31 1.04 -18.22
N ARG A 301 -2.59 1.87 -18.98
CA ARG A 301 -1.28 2.40 -18.59
C ARG A 301 -1.37 3.81 -18.02
N SER A 302 -0.69 4.07 -16.90
CA SER A 302 -0.56 5.40 -16.28
C SER A 302 0.73 6.09 -16.74
N GLY A 303 0.62 7.21 -17.49
CA GLY A 303 1.65 8.27 -17.62
C GLY A 303 2.91 8.06 -18.48
N ALA A 304 3.23 9.08 -19.30
CA ALA A 304 4.50 9.43 -19.96
C ALA A 304 5.11 8.52 -21.06
N GLY A 305 4.39 7.53 -21.58
CA GLY A 305 4.79 6.79 -22.79
C GLY A 305 4.15 7.28 -24.10
N THR A 306 3.36 8.36 -24.07
CA THR A 306 2.60 8.87 -25.21
C THR A 306 3.27 10.08 -25.84
N ALA A 307 4.41 9.87 -26.52
CA ALA A 307 4.99 10.88 -27.41
C ALA A 307 5.97 10.25 -28.40
N ASN A 308 5.60 9.16 -29.08
CA ASN A 308 6.21 8.87 -30.38
C ASN A 308 5.30 7.95 -31.23
N PRO A 309 4.60 8.47 -32.24
CA PRO A 309 3.73 7.66 -33.10
C PRO A 309 4.50 6.66 -33.99
N ASP A 310 5.83 6.81 -34.13
CA ASP A 310 6.67 5.98 -35.01
C ASP A 310 7.34 4.77 -34.34
N ARG A 311 7.27 4.64 -33.01
CA ARG A 311 7.69 3.39 -32.34
C ARG A 311 6.45 2.62 -31.96
N LYS A 312 6.14 1.56 -32.71
CA LYS A 312 5.30 0.44 -32.23
C LYS A 312 5.86 0.02 -30.87
N THR A 313 5.29 0.55 -29.81
CA THR A 313 5.79 0.38 -28.45
C THR A 313 5.47 -1.07 -28.12
N ARG A 314 6.43 -1.96 -28.33
CA ARG A 314 6.33 -3.36 -27.93
C ARG A 314 6.35 -3.35 -26.41
N SER A 315 5.16 -3.25 -25.80
CA SER A 315 5.03 -3.39 -24.35
C SER A 315 5.59 -4.76 -23.96
N SER A 316 6.31 -4.79 -22.85
CA SER A 316 7.12 -5.93 -22.42
C SER A 316 6.98 -6.04 -20.92
N ALA A 317 6.63 -7.21 -20.40
CA ALA A 317 6.57 -7.48 -18.97
C ALA A 317 7.92 -7.17 -18.30
N VAL A 318 9.02 -7.53 -18.98
CA VAL A 318 10.39 -7.19 -18.57
C VAL A 318 10.67 -5.69 -18.76
N GLY A 319 10.15 -5.05 -19.80
CA GLY A 319 10.24 -3.61 -20.01
C GLY A 319 9.57 -2.81 -18.89
N ASP A 320 8.37 -3.20 -18.45
CA ASP A 320 7.66 -2.56 -17.35
C ASP A 320 8.37 -2.79 -16.01
N LEU A 321 8.97 -3.98 -15.82
CA LEU A 321 9.82 -4.30 -14.67
C LEU A 321 11.14 -3.50 -14.68
N LEU A 322 11.74 -3.27 -15.86
CA LEU A 322 12.95 -2.44 -16.02
C LEU A 322 12.67 -0.94 -15.88
N HIS A 323 11.51 -0.46 -16.32
CA HIS A 323 11.04 0.91 -16.02
C HIS A 323 10.90 1.11 -14.50
N ALA A 324 10.42 0.09 -13.79
CA ALA A 324 10.36 0.09 -12.33
C ALA A 324 11.75 -0.04 -11.64
N ARG A 325 12.86 -0.14 -12.39
CA ARG A 325 14.24 -0.27 -11.88
C ARG A 325 15.12 0.98 -12.03
N TRP A 326 14.75 1.96 -12.87
CA TRP A 326 15.68 3.05 -13.21
C TRP A 326 15.90 4.09 -12.09
N ARG A 327 17.14 4.14 -11.56
CA ARG A 327 17.67 5.25 -10.75
C ARG A 327 18.23 6.35 -11.67
N PRO A 328 17.84 7.61 -11.54
CA PRO A 328 18.76 8.71 -11.75
C PRO A 328 19.46 9.00 -10.42
N THR A 329 20.60 8.38 -10.16
CA THR A 329 21.61 9.02 -9.32
C THR A 329 22.18 10.18 -10.13
N SER A 330 21.57 11.36 -10.02
CA SER A 330 22.32 12.58 -10.29
C SER A 330 23.22 12.82 -9.09
N THR A 331 24.42 12.27 -9.16
CA THR A 331 25.61 12.97 -8.68
C THR A 331 25.45 14.44 -9.04
N ARG A 332 25.49 15.31 -8.02
CA ARG A 332 25.77 16.73 -8.20
C ARG A 332 27.03 16.84 -9.07
N SER A 333 26.85 17.16 -10.35
CA SER A 333 27.86 17.90 -11.09
C SER A 333 27.64 19.37 -10.73
N PRO A 334 28.66 20.08 -10.23
CA PRO A 334 28.54 21.49 -9.94
C PRO A 334 28.29 22.22 -11.25
N THR A 335 27.29 23.10 -11.24
CA THR A 335 27.07 24.13 -12.26
C THR A 335 28.38 24.89 -12.49
N PHE A 336 29.01 24.63 -13.64
CA PHE A 336 30.04 25.48 -14.20
C PHE A 336 29.31 26.66 -14.86
N SER A 337 29.03 27.69 -14.06
CA SER A 337 28.58 28.98 -14.57
C SER A 337 29.81 29.76 -15.01
N SER A 338 30.04 29.80 -16.32
CA SER A 338 30.97 30.73 -16.95
C SER A 338 30.45 32.15 -16.76
N THR A 339 31.10 32.93 -15.89
CA THR A 339 31.04 34.39 -15.98
C THR A 339 32.45 34.94 -15.78
N THR A 340 32.89 35.59 -16.83
CA THR A 340 34.11 36.37 -17.02
C THR A 340 34.30 37.38 -15.88
N GLY A 341 35.45 37.34 -15.20
CA GLY A 341 35.82 38.30 -14.16
C GLY A 341 37.27 38.13 -13.73
N ARG A 342 38.10 39.09 -14.11
CA ARG A 342 39.56 39.12 -14.03
C ARG A 342 40.07 39.22 -12.58
N SER A 343 41.25 38.64 -12.33
CA SER A 343 42.32 39.12 -11.42
C SER A 343 42.60 38.34 -10.12
N ALA A 344 43.92 38.17 -9.92
CA ALA A 344 44.69 37.87 -8.70
C ALA A 344 44.76 36.41 -8.18
N ARG A 345 45.94 35.80 -8.41
CA ARG A 345 46.49 34.70 -7.57
C ARG A 345 46.70 35.21 -6.13
N PRO A 346 46.59 34.33 -5.12
CA PRO A 346 47.80 33.93 -4.40
C PRO A 346 47.87 32.43 -4.00
N THR A 347 49.05 32.11 -3.50
CA THR A 347 49.79 30.88 -3.14
C THR A 347 49.10 29.78 -2.30
N PRO A 348 49.66 28.54 -2.32
CA PRO A 348 49.13 27.38 -1.61
C PRO A 348 49.73 27.23 -0.19
N ARG A 349 48.92 26.80 0.78
CA ARG A 349 49.36 26.32 2.10
C ARG A 349 48.42 25.21 2.64
N PRO A 350 48.90 24.38 3.58
CA PRO A 350 48.87 22.92 3.44
C PRO A 350 47.78 22.19 4.27
N CYS A 351 47.61 20.91 3.96
CA CYS A 351 46.82 19.91 4.69
C CYS A 351 47.19 19.83 6.19
N PRO A 352 46.21 19.62 7.09
CA PRO A 352 46.43 18.99 8.39
C PRO A 352 45.98 17.53 8.38
N THR A 353 46.95 16.67 8.60
CA THR A 353 46.84 15.23 8.82
C THR A 353 46.39 14.95 10.26
N ARG A 354 45.65 13.84 10.44
CA ARG A 354 45.56 12.99 11.65
C ARG A 354 44.82 13.54 12.88
N TRP A 355 43.66 12.92 13.16
CA TRP A 355 43.22 12.63 14.51
C TRP A 355 43.09 11.12 14.71
N ARG A 356 43.88 10.63 15.68
CA ARG A 356 43.98 9.26 16.19
C ARG A 356 42.79 8.98 17.11
N TRP A 357 42.21 7.79 16.99
CA TRP A 357 41.31 7.21 17.99
C TRP A 357 42.11 6.63 19.17
N PRO A 358 41.68 6.80 20.43
CA PRO A 358 42.19 6.03 21.56
C PRO A 358 41.46 4.68 21.70
N PRO A 359 42.12 3.65 22.28
CA PRO A 359 41.62 2.28 22.29
C PRO A 359 40.62 1.98 23.43
N ALA A 360 39.84 0.93 23.20
CA ALA A 360 38.86 0.35 24.10
C ALA A 360 39.47 -0.16 25.42
N THR A 361 38.78 0.11 26.52
CA THR A 361 39.01 -0.48 27.83
C THR A 361 37.92 -1.52 28.13
N THR A 362 38.34 -2.75 28.40
CA THR A 362 37.66 -3.74 29.24
C THR A 362 38.74 -4.25 30.19
N PRO A 363 38.50 -4.39 31.50
CA PRO A 363 38.13 -5.72 32.01
C PRO A 363 37.29 -5.69 33.29
N GLY A 364 36.72 -6.84 33.70
CA GLY A 364 36.27 -6.97 35.09
C GLY A 364 35.34 -8.12 35.44
N SER A 365 35.73 -9.37 35.18
CA SER A 365 35.20 -10.52 35.90
C SER A 365 35.92 -10.66 37.25
N ARG A 366 35.19 -10.79 38.37
CA ARG A 366 35.45 -11.76 39.46
C ARG A 366 34.46 -11.60 40.63
N ARG A 367 33.84 -12.76 40.93
CA ARG A 367 33.18 -13.23 42.16
C ARG A 367 31.88 -12.57 42.60
#